data_AF-A0A964N712-F1
#
_entry.id   AF-A0A964N712-F1
#
_cell.length_a   1.000
_cell.length_b   1.000
_cell.length_c   1.000
_cell.angle_alpha   90.00
_cell.angle_beta   90.00
_cell.angle_gamma   90.00
#
_symmetry.space_group_name_H-M   'P 1'
#
loop_
_entity.id
_entity.type
_entity.pdbx_description
1 polymer ?
#
loop_
_entity_poly.entity_id
_entity_poly.type
_entity_poly.pdbx_seq_one_letter_code
_entity_poly.pdbx_strand_id
1 'polypeptide(L)'
;MRPDITAGSVLENMPTGSSGQACIDLNKDGKIDPVKERSALHERLLPWPSDLARRADIPLKWVPLNWNPKGHILPGIYDTSHFEVHFMIDPIESILSIHPGGCGPEHLRCDQFAAARKPTPGNYTLASYIDVGAVVPGMGNHLVNVTGPEFKGKKFKCRWIYGVYGGRVTFYEDMVDLAYLKSKPSEYFPIPELEAVAASGYYQTQSCICYVEGNNNYMVFPEGFAMRTAARRPRRARHRRHRHRRSRRVARC
;
A
#
# COMPACT_ATOMS: atom_id res chain seq x y z
N MET A 1 -31.02 28.30 4.72
CA MET A 1 -30.09 28.44 5.86
C MET A 1 -29.00 27.38 5.66
N ARG A 2 -27.82 27.78 5.17
CA ARG A 2 -26.67 26.86 5.09
C ARG A 2 -26.14 26.70 6.51
N PRO A 3 -25.82 25.48 6.97
CA PRO A 3 -25.20 25.32 8.27
C PRO A 3 -23.88 26.08 8.26
N ASP A 4 -23.77 27.00 9.22
CA ASP A 4 -22.56 27.72 9.54
C ASP A 4 -21.58 26.69 10.13
N ILE A 5 -20.75 26.11 9.26
CA ILE A 5 -19.58 25.35 9.70
C ILE A 5 -18.58 26.41 10.11
N THR A 6 -18.65 26.85 11.36
CA THR A 6 -17.50 27.47 12.02
C THR A 6 -16.32 26.55 11.77
N ALA A 7 -15.32 27.06 11.05
CA ALA A 7 -14.18 26.29 10.56
C ALA A 7 -13.28 25.87 11.73
N GLY A 8 -13.69 24.84 12.47
CA GLY A 8 -12.74 23.94 13.10
C GLY A 8 -11.80 23.44 12.02
N SER A 9 -10.51 23.33 12.32
CA SER A 9 -9.55 22.73 11.38
C SER A 9 -10.11 21.39 10.88
N VAL A 10 -10.02 21.08 9.58
CA VAL A 10 -10.48 19.79 9.01
C VAL A 10 -9.85 18.55 9.66
N LEU A 11 -8.85 18.77 10.53
CA LEU A 11 -8.14 17.78 11.33
C LEU A 11 -8.55 17.76 12.82
N GLU A 12 -9.61 18.48 13.20
CA GLU A 12 -10.23 18.45 14.53
C GLU A 12 -11.34 17.43 14.61
N ASN A 13 -11.59 16.89 15.82
CA ASN A 13 -12.66 15.92 16.09
C ASN A 13 -12.63 14.68 15.19
N MET A 14 -11.44 14.29 14.74
CA MET A 14 -11.24 13.06 13.98
C MET A 14 -11.70 11.85 14.80
N PRO A 15 -12.28 10.81 14.16
CA PRO A 15 -12.70 9.60 14.86
C PRO A 15 -11.55 8.95 15.64
N THR A 16 -11.80 8.54 16.87
CA THR A 16 -10.82 7.85 17.74
C THR A 16 -11.19 6.38 18.01
N GLY A 17 -12.38 5.97 17.57
CA GLY A 17 -12.90 4.61 17.71
C GLY A 17 -12.48 3.68 16.57
N SER A 18 -13.27 2.64 16.31
CA SER A 18 -13.13 1.78 15.13
C SER A 18 -14.26 2.11 14.15
N SER A 19 -13.97 2.10 12.85
CA SER A 19 -14.99 2.18 11.79
C SER A 19 -15.85 0.91 11.68
N GLY A 20 -15.46 -0.18 12.36
CA GLY A 20 -16.10 -1.49 12.23
C GLY A 20 -15.75 -2.25 10.94
N GLN A 21 -15.00 -1.65 10.00
CA GLN A 21 -14.69 -2.24 8.69
C GLN A 21 -13.67 -3.40 8.75
N ALA A 22 -12.90 -3.52 9.84
CA ALA A 22 -11.98 -4.63 10.05
C ALA A 22 -12.20 -5.24 11.44
N CYS A 23 -13.30 -5.97 11.57
CA CYS A 23 -13.57 -6.84 12.71
C CYS A 23 -13.23 -8.29 12.31
N ILE A 24 -12.38 -8.97 13.08
CA ILE A 24 -11.96 -10.35 12.80
C ILE A 24 -12.13 -11.16 14.08
N ASP A 25 -13.02 -12.14 14.07
CA ASP A 25 -13.12 -13.13 15.14
C ASP A 25 -11.87 -14.04 15.10
N LEU A 26 -10.83 -13.63 15.83
CA LEU A 26 -9.52 -14.29 15.84
C LEU A 26 -9.60 -15.62 16.57
N ASN A 27 -10.42 -15.68 17.63
CA ASN A 27 -10.53 -16.85 18.49
C ASN A 27 -11.61 -17.86 18.03
N LYS A 28 -12.43 -17.48 17.04
CA LYS A 28 -13.54 -18.24 16.43
C LYS A 28 -14.67 -18.58 17.41
N ASP A 29 -14.92 -17.73 18.39
CA ASP A 29 -15.97 -17.91 19.40
C ASP A 29 -17.33 -17.32 18.98
N GLY A 30 -17.41 -16.71 17.80
CA GLY A 30 -18.60 -16.09 17.26
C GLY A 30 -18.90 -14.69 17.83
N LYS A 31 -17.99 -14.12 18.60
CA LYS A 31 -18.06 -12.75 19.14
C LYS A 31 -16.86 -11.95 18.62
N ILE A 32 -17.00 -10.63 18.65
CA ILE A 32 -15.92 -9.70 18.31
C ILE A 32 -15.51 -8.97 19.59
N ASP A 33 -14.33 -9.26 20.10
CA ASP A 33 -13.66 -8.51 21.14
C ASP A 33 -13.30 -7.10 20.62
N PRO A 34 -13.89 -6.03 21.17
CA PRO A 34 -13.65 -4.67 20.66
C PRO A 34 -12.22 -4.17 20.84
N VAL A 35 -11.40 -4.83 21.67
CA VAL A 35 -10.01 -4.48 21.94
C VAL A 35 -9.05 -5.32 21.11
N LYS A 36 -9.32 -6.62 20.97
CA LYS A 36 -8.40 -7.57 20.29
C LYS A 36 -8.73 -7.80 18.83
N GLU A 37 -9.99 -7.62 18.46
CA GLU A 37 -10.55 -8.14 17.21
C GLU A 37 -11.13 -7.02 16.33
N ARG A 38 -10.93 -5.75 16.71
CA ARG A 38 -11.31 -4.58 15.92
C ARG A 38 -10.10 -3.71 15.61
N SER A 39 -9.85 -3.48 14.32
CA SER A 39 -8.92 -2.45 13.90
C SER A 39 -9.47 -1.05 14.21
N ALA A 40 -8.62 -0.16 14.70
CA ALA A 40 -8.94 1.26 14.89
C ALA A 40 -8.84 2.06 13.56
N LEU A 41 -8.53 1.39 12.45
CA LEU A 41 -8.48 1.96 11.11
C LEU A 41 -9.83 2.52 10.68
N HIS A 42 -9.81 3.71 10.07
CA HIS A 42 -10.94 4.27 9.33
C HIS A 42 -10.56 4.40 7.87
N GLU A 43 -11.31 3.76 6.98
CA GLU A 43 -11.04 3.82 5.54
C GLU A 43 -12.11 4.60 4.80
N ARG A 44 -11.67 5.41 3.83
CA ARG A 44 -12.55 6.08 2.88
C ARG A 44 -11.98 5.94 1.47
N LEU A 45 -12.78 5.40 0.56
CA LEU A 45 -12.46 5.45 -0.87
C LEU A 45 -12.64 6.88 -1.39
N LEU A 46 -11.57 7.48 -1.91
CA LEU A 46 -11.63 8.79 -2.55
C LEU A 46 -12.19 8.65 -3.98
N PRO A 47 -13.02 9.61 -4.45
CA PRO A 47 -13.51 9.59 -5.82
C PRO A 47 -12.35 9.62 -6.81
N TRP A 48 -12.30 8.64 -7.72
CA TRP A 48 -11.36 8.64 -8.83
C TRP A 48 -11.94 9.46 -9.99
N PRO A 49 -11.27 10.54 -10.44
CA PRO A 49 -11.78 11.38 -11.53
C PRO A 49 -12.04 10.56 -12.81
N SER A 50 -13.22 10.75 -13.41
CA SER A 50 -13.64 9.94 -14.55
C SER A 50 -12.68 10.04 -15.75
N ASP A 51 -12.03 11.19 -15.92
CA ASP A 51 -11.04 11.42 -16.98
C ASP A 51 -9.79 10.57 -16.77
N LEU A 52 -9.33 10.42 -15.52
CA LEU A 52 -8.23 9.51 -15.17
C LEU A 52 -8.63 8.05 -15.33
N ALA A 53 -9.88 7.69 -14.99
CA ALA A 53 -10.39 6.32 -15.16
C ALA A 53 -10.32 5.81 -16.60
N ARG A 54 -10.36 6.72 -17.59
CA ARG A 54 -10.32 6.39 -19.02
C ARG A 54 -8.90 6.36 -19.60
N ARG A 55 -7.87 6.75 -18.83
CA ARG A 55 -6.48 6.81 -19.28
C ARG A 55 -5.78 5.47 -19.07
N ALA A 56 -5.63 4.71 -20.16
CA ALA A 56 -4.90 3.44 -20.14
C ALA A 56 -3.38 3.59 -19.93
N ASP A 57 -2.86 4.79 -20.09
CA ASP A 57 -1.47 5.16 -19.87
C ASP A 57 -1.20 5.67 -18.45
N ILE A 58 -2.18 5.63 -17.55
CA ILE A 58 -1.99 5.84 -16.11
C ILE A 58 -2.24 4.49 -15.40
N PRO A 59 -1.21 3.90 -14.77
CA PRO A 59 -1.35 2.62 -14.07
C PRO A 59 -2.20 2.67 -12.80
N LEU A 60 -2.33 3.85 -12.20
CA LEU A 60 -3.11 4.08 -10.97
C LEU A 60 -4.60 4.03 -11.28
N LYS A 61 -5.40 3.45 -10.37
CA LYS A 61 -6.81 3.14 -10.61
C LYS A 61 -7.78 3.70 -9.58
N TRP A 62 -7.37 3.78 -8.31
CA TRP A 62 -8.22 4.23 -7.20
C TRP A 62 -7.37 4.57 -5.97
N VAL A 63 -7.96 5.28 -5.00
CA VAL A 63 -7.22 5.80 -3.84
C VAL A 63 -8.02 5.61 -2.55
N PRO A 64 -7.75 4.57 -1.74
CA PRO A 64 -8.20 4.54 -0.36
C PRO A 64 -7.37 5.50 0.48
N LEU A 65 -8.08 6.25 1.34
CA LEU A 65 -7.54 7.06 2.41
C LEU A 65 -7.80 6.35 3.72
N ASN A 66 -6.74 6.12 4.47
CA ASN A 66 -6.81 5.50 5.78
C ASN A 66 -6.45 6.53 6.86
N TRP A 67 -7.20 6.51 7.95
CA TRP A 67 -6.92 7.26 9.17
C TRP A 67 -6.63 6.26 10.29
N ASN A 68 -5.42 6.35 10.83
CA ASN A 68 -4.90 5.50 11.89
C ASN A 68 -4.78 6.33 13.19
N PRO A 69 -5.82 6.39 14.04
CA PRO A 69 -5.81 7.27 15.23
C PRO A 69 -4.76 6.89 16.27
N LYS A 70 -4.31 5.64 16.28
CA LYS A 70 -3.29 5.09 17.19
C LYS A 70 -2.02 4.66 16.47
N GLY A 71 -1.93 4.89 15.17
CA GLY A 71 -0.95 4.25 14.31
C GLY A 71 -1.14 2.73 14.23
N HIS A 72 -0.13 2.05 13.70
CA HIS A 72 -0.08 0.58 13.62
C HIS A 72 1.38 0.11 13.53
N ILE A 73 1.62 -1.12 13.05
CA ILE A 73 3.00 -1.61 12.86
C ILE A 73 3.82 -0.58 12.09
N LEU A 74 5.03 -0.17 12.48
CA LEU A 74 6.02 -0.70 13.41
C LEU A 74 5.96 0.01 14.78
N PRO A 75 5.86 -0.71 15.92
CA PRO A 75 5.83 -0.08 17.25
C PRO A 75 7.06 0.78 17.52
N GLY A 76 6.85 1.95 18.15
CA GLY A 76 7.87 2.97 18.40
C GLY A 76 8.26 3.81 17.18
N ILE A 77 7.70 3.52 16.00
CA ILE A 77 8.02 4.21 14.75
C ILE A 77 6.75 4.76 14.11
N TYR A 78 5.77 3.91 13.81
CA TYR A 78 4.50 4.27 13.15
C TYR A 78 3.30 4.13 14.09
N ASP A 79 3.54 4.24 15.41
CA ASP A 79 2.53 4.17 16.48
C ASP A 79 1.99 5.55 16.91
N THR A 80 2.16 6.56 16.05
CA THR A 80 1.52 7.88 16.20
C THR A 80 0.33 8.00 15.26
N SER A 81 -0.57 8.93 15.56
CA SER A 81 -1.76 9.13 14.73
C SER A 81 -1.39 9.68 13.35
N HIS A 82 -1.78 9.01 12.28
CA HIS A 82 -1.38 9.37 10.92
C HIS A 82 -2.43 9.01 9.87
N PHE A 83 -2.26 9.57 8.68
CA PHE A 83 -3.02 9.23 7.49
C PHE A 83 -2.17 8.43 6.51
N GLU A 84 -2.82 7.61 5.70
CA GLU A 84 -2.17 6.87 4.62
C GLU A 84 -2.99 7.04 3.35
N VAL A 85 -2.32 7.47 2.28
CA VAL A 85 -2.93 7.67 0.97
C VAL A 85 -2.36 6.62 0.04
N HIS A 86 -3.20 5.66 -0.34
CA HIS A 86 -2.79 4.53 -1.15
C HIS A 86 -3.10 4.78 -2.62
N PHE A 87 -2.09 4.82 -3.48
CA PHE A 87 -2.25 4.94 -4.93
C PHE A 87 -2.24 3.54 -5.56
N MET A 88 -3.44 2.99 -5.77
CA MET A 88 -3.61 1.59 -6.15
C MET A 88 -3.35 1.35 -7.64
N ILE A 89 -2.55 0.33 -7.97
CA ILE A 89 -2.31 -0.14 -9.35
C ILE A 89 -3.19 -1.36 -9.68
N ASP A 90 -3.35 -2.28 -8.73
CA ASP A 90 -4.21 -3.45 -8.93
C ASP A 90 -5.70 -3.05 -8.80
N PRO A 91 -6.60 -3.75 -9.52
CA PRO A 91 -8.03 -3.44 -9.45
C PRO A 91 -8.61 -3.82 -8.08
N ILE A 92 -9.69 -3.15 -7.68
CA ILE A 92 -10.27 -3.27 -6.33
C ILE A 92 -10.63 -4.72 -5.98
N GLU A 93 -11.07 -5.52 -6.95
CA GLU A 93 -11.46 -6.92 -6.74
C GLU A 93 -10.27 -7.81 -6.35
N SER A 94 -9.08 -7.53 -6.89
CA SER A 94 -7.86 -8.28 -6.53
C SER A 94 -7.49 -8.03 -5.08
N ILE A 95 -7.71 -6.81 -4.62
CA ILE A 95 -7.35 -6.36 -3.30
C ILE A 95 -8.39 -6.82 -2.25
N LEU A 96 -9.69 -6.74 -2.57
CA LEU A 96 -10.77 -7.31 -1.74
C LEU A 96 -10.69 -8.83 -1.57
N SER A 97 -9.91 -9.52 -2.41
CA SER A 97 -9.65 -10.97 -2.26
C SER A 97 -8.58 -11.31 -1.21
N ILE A 98 -7.93 -10.31 -0.60
CA ILE A 98 -6.91 -10.47 0.43
C ILE A 98 -7.59 -10.43 1.79
N HIS A 99 -7.78 -11.60 2.41
CA HIS A 99 -8.69 -11.78 3.53
C HIS A 99 -7.98 -11.84 4.88
N PRO A 100 -8.65 -11.37 5.95
CA PRO A 100 -8.14 -11.51 7.30
C PRO A 100 -7.96 -12.97 7.74
N GLY A 101 -7.12 -13.18 8.75
CA GLY A 101 -6.84 -14.49 9.35
C GLY A 101 -5.81 -14.42 10.48
N GLY A 102 -5.26 -15.57 10.87
CA GLY A 102 -4.46 -15.70 12.09
C GLY A 102 -2.95 -15.44 11.98
N CYS A 103 -2.44 -14.95 10.84
CA CYS A 103 -1.00 -14.85 10.61
C CYS A 103 -0.52 -13.41 10.46
N GLY A 104 0.67 -13.15 11.00
CA GLY A 104 1.30 -11.85 10.96
C GLY A 104 0.72 -10.84 11.96
N PRO A 105 1.35 -9.67 12.09
CA PRO A 105 0.97 -8.63 13.03
C PRO A 105 -0.36 -7.95 12.68
N GLU A 106 -0.71 -7.92 11.39
CA GLU A 106 -1.93 -7.30 10.86
C GLU A 106 -3.02 -8.34 10.53
N HIS A 107 -2.88 -9.58 11.05
CA HIS A 107 -3.91 -10.62 11.02
C HIS A 107 -4.43 -10.97 9.60
N LEU A 108 -3.54 -11.46 8.74
CA LEU A 108 -3.88 -11.95 7.40
C LEU A 108 -4.06 -13.48 7.39
N ARG A 109 -4.85 -14.00 6.43
CA ARG A 109 -4.92 -15.44 6.13
C ARG A 109 -3.54 -15.99 5.82
N CYS A 110 -3.16 -17.11 6.47
CA CYS A 110 -1.77 -17.58 6.49
C CYS A 110 -1.16 -17.92 5.12
N ASP A 111 -1.92 -18.51 4.21
CA ASP A 111 -1.49 -18.76 2.83
C ASP A 111 -1.26 -17.45 2.06
N GLN A 112 -2.11 -16.45 2.29
CA GLN A 112 -2.00 -15.13 1.67
C GLN A 112 -0.87 -14.31 2.30
N PHE A 113 -0.61 -14.44 3.59
CA PHE A 113 0.55 -13.86 4.26
C PHE A 113 1.86 -14.36 3.64
N ALA A 114 1.99 -15.67 3.44
CA ALA A 114 3.13 -16.25 2.74
C ALA A 114 3.22 -15.77 1.27
N ALA A 115 2.07 -15.63 0.59
CA ALA A 115 2.04 -15.14 -0.79
C ALA A 115 2.42 -13.66 -0.92
N ALA A 116 1.95 -12.80 -0.02
CA ALA A 116 2.23 -11.37 -0.01
C ALA A 116 3.71 -11.06 0.26
N ARG A 117 4.39 -11.92 1.04
CA ARG A 117 5.81 -11.82 1.39
C ARG A 117 6.77 -12.46 0.39
N LYS A 118 6.27 -12.92 -0.77
CA LYS A 118 7.14 -13.38 -1.86
C LYS A 118 8.07 -12.24 -2.30
N PRO A 119 9.39 -12.47 -2.42
CA PRO A 119 10.34 -11.42 -2.80
C PRO A 119 9.95 -10.74 -4.11
N THR A 120 9.95 -9.41 -4.10
CA THR A 120 9.83 -8.61 -5.32
C THR A 120 11.20 -8.58 -6.00
N PRO A 121 11.30 -8.80 -7.33
CA PRO A 121 12.58 -8.72 -8.02
C PRO A 121 13.17 -7.31 -7.88
N GLY A 122 14.48 -7.22 -7.61
CA GLY A 122 15.13 -5.98 -7.19
C GLY A 122 15.10 -4.83 -8.20
N ASN A 123 14.73 -5.07 -9.46
CA ASN A 123 14.54 -4.01 -10.44
C ASN A 123 13.14 -3.34 -10.35
N TYR A 124 12.20 -3.91 -9.60
CA TYR A 124 10.86 -3.33 -9.37
C TYR A 124 10.71 -2.70 -7.97
N THR A 125 11.76 -2.72 -7.14
CA THR A 125 11.84 -2.05 -5.83
C THR A 125 13.26 -1.51 -5.63
N LEU A 126 13.56 -1.01 -4.42
CA LEU A 126 14.92 -0.63 -4.04
C LEU A 126 15.38 -1.43 -2.83
N ALA A 127 16.69 -1.67 -2.72
CA ALA A 127 17.26 -2.49 -1.65
C ALA A 127 16.99 -1.94 -0.23
N SER A 128 16.78 -0.63 -0.09
CA SER A 128 16.43 0.00 1.18
C SER A 128 15.00 -0.30 1.64
N TYR A 129 14.12 -0.75 0.74
CA TYR A 129 12.72 -1.06 1.02
C TYR A 129 12.59 -2.55 1.31
N ILE A 130 12.39 -2.87 2.58
CA ILE A 130 12.42 -4.26 3.05
C ILE A 130 11.07 -4.72 3.57
N ASP A 131 10.85 -6.03 3.51
CA ASP A 131 9.72 -6.69 4.15
C ASP A 131 9.92 -6.72 5.67
N VAL A 132 9.07 -5.97 6.38
CA VAL A 132 9.02 -5.93 7.85
C VAL A 132 7.83 -6.72 8.42
N GLY A 133 7.11 -7.47 7.58
CA GLY A 133 5.90 -8.19 7.97
C GLY A 133 4.63 -7.33 8.07
N ALA A 134 4.67 -6.08 7.60
CA ALA A 134 3.53 -5.17 7.54
C ALA A 134 2.57 -5.56 6.40
N VAL A 135 1.83 -6.66 6.61
CA VAL A 135 0.98 -7.26 5.59
C VAL A 135 -0.50 -7.14 5.95
N VAL A 136 -1.19 -6.20 5.31
CA VAL A 136 -2.56 -5.79 5.69
C VAL A 136 -3.62 -6.49 4.83
N PRO A 137 -4.69 -7.05 5.43
CA PRO A 137 -5.88 -7.50 4.73
C PRO A 137 -6.46 -6.40 3.83
N GLY A 138 -6.91 -6.75 2.63
CA GLY A 138 -7.39 -5.75 1.70
C GLY A 138 -6.30 -4.83 1.14
N MET A 139 -5.01 -5.18 1.22
CA MET A 139 -3.92 -4.41 0.60
C MET A 139 -2.77 -5.30 0.10
N GLY A 140 -2.02 -5.90 1.03
CA GLY A 140 -0.78 -6.61 0.74
C GLY A 140 0.36 -6.21 1.67
N ASN A 141 1.59 -6.48 1.25
CA ASN A 141 2.79 -6.21 2.04
C ASN A 141 3.34 -4.81 1.78
N HIS A 142 3.64 -4.09 2.86
CA HIS A 142 4.19 -2.73 2.85
C HIS A 142 5.70 -2.82 3.01
N LEU A 143 6.44 -2.53 1.94
CA LEU A 143 7.89 -2.51 1.97
C LEU A 143 8.37 -1.17 2.50
N VAL A 144 9.07 -1.19 3.63
CA VAL A 144 9.44 0.02 4.36
C VAL A 144 10.88 0.41 4.09
N ASN A 145 11.12 1.69 3.82
CA ASN A 145 12.47 2.22 3.68
C ASN A 145 13.11 2.47 5.06
N VAL A 146 13.95 1.53 5.49
CA VAL A 146 14.58 1.54 6.81
C VAL A 146 15.77 2.50 6.95
N THR A 147 16.12 3.25 5.91
CA THR A 147 17.25 4.21 5.97
C THR A 147 16.86 5.61 6.42
N GLY A 148 15.55 5.88 6.54
CA GLY A 148 15.07 7.21 6.89
C GLY A 148 15.25 7.58 8.36
N PRO A 149 14.99 8.85 8.70
CA PRO A 149 15.36 9.43 9.98
C PRO A 149 14.63 8.81 11.18
N GLU A 150 13.43 8.28 11.00
CA GLU A 150 12.67 7.65 12.09
C GLU A 150 13.31 6.36 12.59
N PHE A 151 14.06 5.66 11.74
CA PHE A 151 14.89 4.51 12.13
C PHE A 151 16.20 4.91 12.81
N LYS A 152 16.45 6.21 12.99
CA LYS A 152 17.62 6.80 13.67
C LYS A 152 17.20 7.61 14.90
N GLY A 153 16.04 7.30 15.46
CA GLY A 153 15.51 7.91 16.69
C GLY A 153 14.86 9.29 16.50
N LYS A 154 14.64 9.74 15.26
CA LYS A 154 13.77 10.91 15.02
C LYS A 154 12.31 10.47 15.04
N LYS A 155 11.41 11.42 15.28
CA LYS A 155 9.97 11.15 15.17
C LYS A 155 9.60 10.95 13.70
N PHE A 156 8.69 10.02 13.46
CA PHE A 156 8.04 9.86 12.16
C PHE A 156 7.32 11.17 11.77
N LYS A 157 7.47 11.54 10.49
CA LYS A 157 6.91 12.76 9.90
C LYS A 157 6.03 12.39 8.71
N CYS A 158 6.65 11.73 7.74
CA CYS A 158 6.01 11.21 6.55
C CYS A 158 6.90 10.12 5.96
N ARG A 159 6.29 9.20 5.19
CA ARG A 159 7.02 8.11 4.55
C ARG A 159 6.30 7.69 3.29
N TRP A 160 7.08 7.51 2.23
CA TRP A 160 6.63 6.89 1.00
C TRP A 160 6.98 5.39 0.99
N ILE A 161 6.04 4.53 0.59
CA ILE A 161 6.10 3.06 0.66
C ILE A 161 5.79 2.40 -0.70
N TYR A 162 6.43 1.25 -0.97
CA TYR A 162 6.01 0.33 -2.02
C TYR A 162 5.09 -0.74 -1.44
N GLY A 163 3.89 -0.85 -1.98
CA GLY A 163 2.96 -1.93 -1.71
C GLY A 163 3.13 -3.09 -2.66
N VAL A 164 3.22 -4.32 -2.15
CA VAL A 164 3.46 -5.51 -2.96
C VAL A 164 2.55 -6.68 -2.62
N TYR A 165 2.24 -7.50 -3.62
CA TYR A 165 1.59 -8.80 -3.44
C TYR A 165 2.10 -9.81 -4.46
N GLY A 166 2.50 -11.00 -4.00
CA GLY A 166 2.97 -12.06 -4.88
C GLY A 166 4.25 -11.71 -5.64
N GLY A 167 5.12 -10.86 -5.08
CA GLY A 167 6.36 -10.38 -5.71
C GLY A 167 6.14 -9.34 -6.81
N ARG A 168 5.00 -8.64 -6.81
CA ARG A 168 4.71 -7.53 -7.73
C ARG A 168 4.32 -6.29 -6.93
N VAL A 169 4.71 -5.12 -7.42
CA VAL A 169 4.19 -3.84 -6.92
C VAL A 169 2.71 -3.71 -7.31
N THR A 170 1.85 -3.46 -6.32
CA THR A 170 0.39 -3.37 -6.46
C THR A 170 -0.18 -2.03 -6.02
N PHE A 171 0.57 -1.25 -5.25
CA PHE A 171 0.23 0.12 -4.88
C PHE A 171 1.47 0.91 -4.46
N TYR A 172 1.30 2.22 -4.36
CA TYR A 172 2.21 3.12 -3.65
C TYR A 172 1.47 3.79 -2.51
N GLU A 173 2.19 4.32 -1.54
CA GLU A 173 1.55 4.90 -0.37
C GLU A 173 2.35 6.07 0.17
N ASP A 174 1.64 7.12 0.58
CA ASP A 174 2.16 8.19 1.42
C ASP A 174 1.53 8.12 2.81
N MET A 175 2.34 7.76 3.81
CA MET A 175 1.99 7.91 5.22
C MET A 175 2.37 9.31 5.70
N VAL A 176 1.50 9.98 6.46
CA VAL A 176 1.74 11.34 6.97
C VAL A 176 1.24 11.49 8.41
N ASP A 177 2.16 11.85 9.32
CA ASP A 177 1.86 12.10 10.72
C ASP A 177 0.93 13.32 10.89
N LEU A 178 -0.05 13.21 11.80
CA LEU A 178 -1.03 14.27 12.05
C LEU A 178 -0.37 15.56 12.56
N ALA A 179 0.63 15.47 13.44
CA ALA A 179 1.31 16.64 13.97
C ALA A 179 2.12 17.33 12.88
N TYR A 180 2.70 16.57 11.95
CA TYR A 180 3.35 17.14 10.78
C TYR A 180 2.37 17.90 9.89
N LEU A 181 1.20 17.32 9.56
CA LEU A 181 0.15 18.03 8.81
C LEU A 181 -0.25 19.34 9.52
N LYS A 182 -0.47 19.30 10.84
CA LYS A 182 -0.82 20.50 11.64
C LYS A 182 0.24 21.60 11.64
N SER A 183 1.48 21.27 11.27
CA SER A 183 2.54 22.28 11.08
C SER A 183 2.39 23.07 9.76
N LYS A 184 1.39 22.72 8.93
CA LYS A 184 1.06 23.36 7.65
C LYS A 184 2.24 23.31 6.67
N PRO A 185 2.75 22.10 6.35
CA PRO A 185 3.90 21.96 5.49
C PRO A 185 3.59 22.41 4.06
N SER A 186 4.63 22.72 3.30
CA SER A 186 4.55 22.92 1.85
C SER A 186 5.83 22.35 1.25
N GLU A 187 5.91 21.01 1.29
CA GLU A 187 7.12 20.27 0.96
C GLU A 187 6.86 19.23 -0.13
N TYR A 188 7.85 19.10 -1.01
CA TYR A 188 7.87 18.13 -2.11
C TYR A 188 8.95 17.10 -1.85
N PHE A 189 8.56 15.82 -1.91
CA PHE A 189 9.43 14.69 -1.65
C PHE A 189 9.71 13.96 -2.96
N PRO A 190 10.97 13.77 -3.36
CA PRO A 190 11.30 12.96 -4.52
C PRO A 190 10.96 11.49 -4.25
N ILE A 191 10.28 10.87 -5.20
CA ILE A 191 10.03 9.43 -5.20
C ILE A 191 11.18 8.76 -5.95
N PRO A 192 11.88 7.81 -5.32
CA PRO A 192 12.99 7.12 -5.96
C PRO A 192 12.56 6.42 -7.25
N GLU A 193 13.30 6.67 -8.34
CA GLU A 193 13.03 6.02 -9.62
C GLU A 193 13.41 4.53 -9.57
N LEU A 194 12.50 3.68 -10.05
CA LEU A 194 12.76 2.24 -10.20
C LEU A 194 13.55 1.95 -11.47
N GLU A 195 14.31 0.85 -11.49
CA GLU A 195 14.95 0.39 -12.73
C GLU A 195 13.89 -0.08 -13.76
N ALA A 196 12.83 -0.75 -13.29
CA ALA A 196 11.79 -1.31 -14.12
C ALA A 196 10.38 -1.07 -13.57
N VAL A 197 9.41 -0.99 -14.48
CA VAL A 197 7.98 -0.98 -14.17
C VAL A 197 7.29 -2.16 -14.87
N ALA A 198 6.22 -2.68 -14.24
CA ALA A 198 5.53 -3.86 -14.74
C ALA A 198 4.55 -3.54 -15.88
N ALA A 199 4.04 -2.31 -15.93
CA ALA A 199 3.17 -1.80 -16.97
C ALA A 199 3.78 -0.52 -17.56
N SER A 200 3.54 -0.26 -18.84
CA SER A 200 3.91 1.02 -19.44
C SER A 200 2.90 2.06 -18.99
N GLY A 201 3.36 3.26 -18.67
CA GLY A 201 2.48 4.35 -18.29
C GLY A 201 3.24 5.51 -17.65
N TYR A 202 2.49 6.52 -17.25
CA TYR A 202 2.95 7.66 -16.48
C TYR A 202 3.02 7.28 -15.00
N TYR A 203 4.21 7.37 -14.43
CA TYR A 203 4.46 7.13 -13.00
C TYR A 203 4.92 8.42 -12.34
N GLN A 204 4.44 8.66 -11.12
CA GLN A 204 4.82 9.83 -10.34
C GLN A 204 6.31 9.82 -9.99
N THR A 205 6.92 11.00 -9.94
CA THR A 205 8.32 11.17 -9.54
C THR A 205 8.46 11.95 -8.24
N GLN A 206 7.37 12.55 -7.75
CA GLN A 206 7.33 13.34 -6.53
C GLN A 206 5.99 13.15 -5.81
N SER A 207 5.99 13.40 -4.51
CA SER A 207 4.80 13.56 -3.68
C SER A 207 4.83 14.91 -2.97
N CYS A 208 3.71 15.66 -2.98
CA CYS A 208 3.52 16.90 -2.25
C CYS A 208 2.77 16.61 -0.96
N ILE A 209 3.26 17.11 0.17
CA ILE A 209 2.50 17.18 1.43
C ILE A 209 2.39 18.66 1.80
N CYS A 210 1.22 19.22 1.53
CA CYS A 210 1.09 20.63 1.26
C CYS A 210 -0.19 21.20 1.89
N TYR A 211 -0.06 22.31 2.62
CA TYR A 211 -1.17 23.10 3.13
C TYR A 211 -1.41 24.30 2.21
N VAL A 212 -2.67 24.47 1.82
CA VAL A 212 -3.11 25.56 0.93
C VAL A 212 -3.93 26.54 1.76
N GLU A 213 -3.32 27.68 2.10
CA GLU A 213 -3.91 28.73 2.93
C GLU A 213 -5.25 29.24 2.40
N GLY A 214 -5.36 29.47 1.09
CA GLY A 214 -6.54 30.10 0.49
C GLY A 214 -7.86 29.37 0.75
N ASN A 215 -7.81 28.04 0.89
CA ASN A 215 -9.00 27.21 1.12
C ASN A 215 -8.92 26.39 2.43
N ASN A 216 -7.89 26.64 3.27
CA ASN A 216 -7.62 25.89 4.50
C ASN A 216 -7.56 24.36 4.29
N ASN A 217 -6.94 23.92 3.19
CA ASN A 217 -6.89 22.51 2.78
C ASN A 217 -5.52 21.90 3.03
N TYR A 218 -5.49 20.65 3.49
CA TYR A 218 -4.31 19.81 3.45
C TYR A 218 -4.39 18.90 2.23
N MET A 219 -3.29 18.78 1.50
CA MET A 219 -3.19 18.01 0.27
C MET A 219 -2.01 17.05 0.38
N VAL A 220 -2.27 15.79 0.00
CA VAL A 220 -1.26 14.76 -0.21
C VAL A 220 -1.50 14.22 -1.60
N PHE A 221 -0.59 14.48 -2.53
CA PHE A 221 -0.80 14.09 -3.92
C PHE A 221 0.50 13.81 -4.66
N PRO A 222 0.47 12.85 -5.62
CA PRO A 222 1.58 12.55 -6.48
C PRO A 222 1.64 13.56 -7.63
N GLU A 223 2.85 13.86 -8.09
CA GLU A 223 3.06 14.73 -9.26
C GLU A 223 4.37 14.38 -10.00
N GLY A 224 4.75 15.22 -10.97
CA GLY A 224 5.96 15.05 -11.76
C GLY A 224 5.92 13.84 -12.70
N PHE A 225 4.73 13.39 -13.10
CA PHE A 225 4.54 12.14 -13.83
C PHE A 225 5.43 12.00 -15.09
N ALA A 226 6.23 10.93 -15.14
CA ALA A 226 7.10 10.60 -16.25
C ALA A 226 6.66 9.30 -16.94
N MET A 227 6.70 9.29 -18.27
CA MET A 227 6.36 8.10 -19.06
C MET A 227 7.45 7.03 -18.89
N ARG A 228 7.04 5.81 -18.57
CA ARG A 228 7.92 4.65 -18.38
C ARG A 228 7.46 3.49 -19.25
N THR A 229 8.40 2.75 -19.81
CA THR A 229 8.10 1.55 -20.60
C THR A 229 8.25 0.29 -19.74
N ALA A 230 7.28 -0.62 -19.82
CA ALA A 230 7.34 -1.89 -19.11
C ALA A 230 8.60 -2.68 -19.48
N ALA A 231 9.29 -3.23 -18.47
CA ALA A 231 10.39 -4.15 -18.73
C ALA A 231 9.85 -5.44 -19.37
N ARG A 232 10.59 -5.99 -20.34
CA ARG A 232 10.22 -7.28 -20.94
C ARG A 232 10.25 -8.35 -19.85
N ARG A 233 9.12 -9.02 -19.63
CA ARG A 233 9.09 -10.21 -18.77
C ARG A 233 10.12 -11.22 -19.29
N PRO A 234 11.02 -11.74 -18.43
CA PRO A 234 11.92 -12.82 -18.85
C PRO A 234 11.08 -13.98 -19.36
N ARG A 235 11.38 -14.46 -20.58
CA ARG A 235 10.71 -15.62 -21.17
C ARG A 235 10.89 -16.78 -20.18
N ARG A 236 9.79 -17.35 -19.68
CA ARG A 236 9.87 -18.63 -18.94
C ARG A 236 10.64 -19.62 -19.81
N ALA A 237 11.75 -20.13 -19.29
CA ALA A 237 12.49 -21.19 -19.95
C ALA A 237 11.49 -22.32 -20.22
N ARG A 238 11.24 -22.63 -21.50
CA ARG A 238 10.46 -23.80 -21.85
C ARG A 238 11.23 -25.00 -21.31
N HIS A 239 10.76 -25.61 -20.23
CA HIS A 239 11.22 -26.93 -19.83
C HIS A 239 11.04 -27.84 -21.05
N ARG A 240 12.14 -28.17 -21.73
CA ARG A 240 12.18 -29.23 -22.73
C ARG A 240 11.74 -30.48 -22.00
N ARG A 241 10.50 -30.91 -22.21
CA ARG A 241 10.08 -32.26 -21.83
C ARG A 241 10.99 -33.21 -22.59
N HIS A 242 11.96 -33.81 -21.91
CA HIS A 242 12.71 -34.94 -22.43
C HIS A 242 11.70 -36.06 -22.67
N ARG A 243 11.28 -36.23 -23.94
CA ARG A 243 10.61 -37.46 -24.36
C ARG A 243 11.65 -38.57 -24.30
N HIS A 244 11.60 -39.40 -23.26
CA HIS A 244 12.28 -40.68 -23.26
C HIS A 244 11.72 -41.53 -24.41
N ARG A 245 12.50 -41.67 -25.49
CA ARG A 245 12.30 -42.72 -26.50
C ARG A 245 12.60 -44.06 -25.82
N ARG A 246 11.56 -44.78 -25.37
CA ARG A 246 11.69 -46.22 -25.09
C ARG A 246 11.83 -46.94 -26.42
N SER A 247 13.03 -47.44 -26.72
CA SER A 247 13.24 -48.40 -27.82
C SER A 247 12.56 -49.72 -27.44
N ARG A 248 11.44 -50.04 -28.09
CA ARG A 248 10.93 -51.42 -28.13
C ARG A 248 11.81 -52.19 -29.13
N ARG A 249 12.73 -53.01 -28.62
CA ARG A 249 13.29 -54.12 -29.41
C ARG A 249 12.21 -55.21 -29.43
N VAL A 250 11.67 -55.47 -30.62
CA VAL A 250 10.88 -56.68 -30.90
C VAL A 250 11.90 -57.73 -31.32
N ALA A 251 12.04 -58.79 -30.53
CA ALA A 251 12.73 -59.99 -30.97
C ALA A 251 11.79 -60.76 -31.91
N ARG A 252 12.31 -61.18 -33.06
CA ARG A 252 11.71 -62.20 -33.93
C ARG A 252 12.72 -63.33 -34.08
N CYS A 253 12.17 -64.55 -34.00
CA CYS A 253 12.77 -65.88 -34.12
C CYS A 253 13.66 -66.30 -32.95
#